data_AF-A0A3B1CWE5-F1
#
_entry.id   AF-A0A3B1CWE5-F1
#
_cell.length_a   1.000
_cell.length_b   1.000
_cell.length_c   1.000
_cell.angle_alpha   90.00
_cell.angle_beta   90.00
_cell.angle_gamma   90.00
#
_symmetry.space_group_name_H-M   'P 1'
#
loop_
_entity.id
_entity.type
_entity.pdbx_description
1 polymer ?
#
loop_
_entity_poly.entity_id
_entity_poly.type
_entity_poly.pdbx_seq_one_letter_code
_entity_poly.pdbx_strand_id
1 'polypeptide(L)' 'AIEAQGGYKPDPSNTHIFLCGAPAMIEDMVTILSSEGYKEHKKKDPGQVHVERFW' A
#
# COMPACT_ATOMS: atom_id res chain seq x y z
N ALA A 1 9.72 -7.30 11.21
CA ALA A 1 8.63 -7.76 12.09
C ALA A 1 7.64 -8.64 11.32
N ILE A 2 7.05 -8.16 10.21
CA ILE A 2 6.10 -8.93 9.39
C ILE A 2 6.75 -10.18 8.77
N GLU A 3 7.91 -10.06 8.14
CA GLU A 3 8.61 -11.22 7.55
C GLU A 3 9.05 -12.25 8.61
N ALA A 4 9.52 -11.76 9.75
CA ALA A 4 10.00 -12.59 10.86
C ALA A 4 8.87 -13.35 11.58
N GLN A 5 7.65 -12.81 11.60
CA GLN A 5 6.49 -13.44 12.26
C GLN A 5 5.57 -14.18 11.28
N GLY A 6 5.47 -13.71 10.04
CA GLY A 6 4.60 -14.26 9.01
C GLY A 6 5.25 -15.34 8.14
N GLY A 7 6.59 -15.42 8.10
CA GLY A 7 7.31 -16.42 7.31
C GLY A 7 7.23 -16.21 5.79
N TYR A 8 6.70 -15.07 5.34
CA TYR A 8 6.69 -14.66 3.94
C TYR A 8 7.16 -13.22 3.80
N LYS A 9 7.76 -12.93 2.64
CA LYS A 9 8.11 -11.58 2.24
C LYS A 9 6.88 -10.89 1.63
N PRO A 10 6.40 -9.77 2.18
CA PRO A 10 5.31 -9.04 1.56
C PRO A 10 5.77 -8.50 0.21
N ASP A 11 4.97 -8.76 -0.81
CA ASP A 11 5.16 -8.26 -2.16
C ASP A 11 3.78 -7.94 -2.80
N PRO A 12 3.74 -7.31 -3.98
CA PRO A 12 2.49 -6.98 -4.65
C PRO A 12 1.65 -8.20 -5.08
N SER A 13 2.21 -9.42 -5.05
CA SER A 13 1.51 -10.64 -5.42
C SER A 13 0.75 -11.28 -4.26
N ASN A 14 1.18 -11.01 -3.03
CA ASN A 14 0.66 -11.65 -1.82
C ASN A 14 0.10 -10.68 -0.76
N THR A 15 0.29 -9.37 -0.93
CA THR A 15 -0.05 -8.38 0.10
C THR A 15 -0.87 -7.23 -0.46
N HIS A 16 -1.96 -6.91 0.23
CA HIS A 16 -2.71 -5.67 0.06
C HIS A 16 -2.44 -4.74 1.26
N ILE A 17 -2.31 -3.45 0.97
CA ILE A 17 -1.95 -2.42 1.95
C ILE A 17 -3.11 -1.43 2.04
N PHE A 18 -3.61 -1.17 3.24
CA PHE A 18 -4.70 -0.22 3.47
C PHE A 18 -4.16 0.97 4.27
N LEU A 19 -4.27 2.16 3.72
CA LEU A 19 -3.79 3.41 4.33
C LEU A 19 -4.98 4.32 4.64
N CYS A 20 -5.11 4.75 5.89
CA CYS A 20 -6.07 5.77 6.31
C CYS A 20 -5.33 6.84 7.12
N GLY A 21 -5.47 8.11 6.73
CA GLY A 21 -4.77 9.18 7.41
C GLY A 21 -4.72 10.50 6.66
N ALA A 22 -3.82 11.38 7.11
CA ALA A 22 -3.65 12.70 6.54
C ALA A 22 -3.30 12.60 5.05
N PRO A 23 -3.85 13.47 4.17
CA PRO A 23 -3.56 13.41 2.74
C PRO A 23 -2.06 13.38 2.42
N ALA A 24 -1.27 14.22 3.09
CA ALA A 24 0.19 14.26 2.92
C ALA A 24 0.87 12.93 3.30
N MET A 25 0.48 12.32 4.42
CA MET A 25 0.99 11.01 4.83
C MET A 25 0.69 9.94 3.77
N ILE A 26 -0.53 9.96 3.20
CA ILE A 26 -0.92 8.99 2.17
C ILE A 26 -0.09 9.18 0.90
N GLU A 27 0.14 10.41 0.45
CA GLU A 27 0.95 10.68 -0.73
C GLU A 27 2.41 10.22 -0.57
N ASP A 28 3.00 10.46 0.60
CA ASP A 28 4.35 9.99 0.92
C ASP A 28 4.41 8.45 0.92
N MET A 29 3.44 7.79 1.55
CA MET A 29 3.40 6.33 1.61
C MET A 29 3.16 5.68 0.25
N VAL A 30 2.27 6.23 -0.58
CA VAL A 30 2.04 5.73 -1.93
C VAL A 30 3.32 5.84 -2.77
N THR A 31 4.09 6.92 -2.61
CA THR A 31 5.36 7.10 -3.32
C THR A 31 6.40 6.05 -2.95
N ILE A 32 6.54 5.76 -1.66
CA ILE A 32 7.45 4.72 -1.15
C ILE A 32 7.02 3.34 -1.66
N LEU A 33 5.75 2.99 -1.47
CA LEU A 33 5.21 1.69 -1.88
C LEU A 33 5.27 1.48 -3.41
N SER A 34 5.07 2.54 -4.19
CA SER A 34 5.20 2.47 -5.64
C SER A 34 6.63 2.17 -6.08
N SER A 35 7.63 2.64 -5.34
CA SER A 35 9.04 2.32 -5.60
C SER A 35 9.37 0.85 -5.30
N GLU A 36 8.58 0.19 -4.46
CA GLU A 36 8.66 -1.23 -4.12
C GLU A 36 7.80 -2.11 -5.05
N GLY A 37 7.15 -1.52 -6.07
CA GLY A 37 6.35 -2.23 -7.08
C GLY A 37 4.87 -2.39 -6.73
N TYR A 38 4.40 -1.82 -5.62
CA TYR A 38 2.98 -1.77 -5.31
C TYR A 38 2.25 -0.74 -6.16
N LYS A 39 0.96 -0.96 -6.40
CA LYS A 39 0.13 -0.09 -7.22
C LYS A 39 -1.06 0.43 -6.42
N GLU A 40 -1.34 1.73 -6.53
CA GLU A 40 -2.56 2.33 -5.97
C GLU A 40 -3.79 1.74 -6.65
N HIS A 41 -4.74 1.26 -5.84
CA HIS A 41 -5.99 0.72 -6.32
C HIS A 41 -6.91 1.83 -6.82
N LYS A 42 -7.34 1.73 -8.08
CA LYS A 42 -8.34 2.61 -8.69
C LYS A 42 -9.48 1.79 -9.26
N LYS A 43 -10.67 2.38 -9.34
CA LYS A 43 -11.90 1.70 -9.82
C LYS A 43 -11.75 1.01 -11.19
N LYS A 44 -10.93 1.57 -12.08
CA LYS A 44 -10.67 1.03 -13.43
C LYS A 44 -9.33 0.32 -13.56
N ASP A 45 -8.52 0.33 -12.51
CA ASP A 45 -7.13 -0.08 -12.55
C ASP A 45 -6.76 -0.68 -11.18
N PRO A 46 -7.01 -1.99 -10.99
CA PRO A 46 -6.84 -2.62 -9.69
C PRO A 46 -5.37 -2.61 -9.27
N GLY A 47 -5.17 -2.32 -7.99
CA GLY A 47 -3.88 -2.33 -7.32
C GLY A 47 -3.99 -2.86 -5.89
N GLN A 48 -2.85 -2.91 -5.23
CA GLN A 48 -2.68 -3.47 -3.89
C GLN A 48 -2.81 -2.42 -2.78
N VAL A 49 -2.57 -1.13 -3.09
CA VAL A 49 -2.62 -0.05 -2.11
C VAL A 49 -3.97 0.63 -2.14
N HIS A 50 -4.77 0.42 -1.10
CA HIS A 50 -6.07 1.02 -0.89
C HIS A 50 -5.93 2.21 0.04
N VAL A 51 -6.48 3.36 -0.34
CA VAL A 51 -6.27 4.62 0.39
C VAL A 51 -7.58 5.28 0.77
N GLU A 52 -7.65 5.77 2.01
CA GLU A 52 -8.72 6.60 2.55
C GLU A 52 -8.11 7.87 3.14
N ARG A 53 -8.31 9.01 2.47
CA ARG A 53 -7.76 10.29 2.92
C ARG A 53 -8.79 10.93 3.87
N PHE A 54 -8.36 11.33 5.06
CA PHE A 54 -9.26 12.02 5.98
C PHE A 54 -9.38 13.50 5.58
N TRP A 55 -10.62 13.92 5.29
CA TRP A 55 -11.11 15.30 5.30
C TRP A 55 -12.60 15.29 5.66
#